data_AF-A0A1H4IQA2-F1
#
_entry.id   AF-A0A1H4IQA2-F1
#
_cell.length_a   1.000
_cell.length_b   1.000
_cell.length_c   1.000
_cell.angle_alpha   90.00
_cell.angle_beta   90.00
_cell.angle_gamma   90.00
#
_symmetry.space_group_name_H-M   'P 1'
#
loop_
_entity.id
_entity.type
_entity.pdbx_description
1 polymer ?
#
loop_
_entity_poly.entity_id
_entity_poly.type
_entity_poly.pdbx_seq_one_letter_code
_entity_poly.pdbx_strand_id
1 'polypeptide(L)'
;MIPTSQDFYLVYGCYIVTFILILIGYRFGRNKKAYFYHLMFYLVYTILMVFVYMDKDNFGGGASLVVLFYSGLCIVIHWTVFFLIEIIKGIRTLKF
;
A
#
# COMPACT_ATOMS: atom_id res chain seq x y z
N MET A 1 1.08 -5.70 19.04
CA MET A 1 2.45 -5.19 19.27
C MET A 1 3.05 -4.90 17.91
N ILE A 2 3.68 -3.75 17.66
CA ILE A 2 4.27 -3.54 16.33
C ILE A 2 5.48 -4.48 16.21
N PRO A 3 5.49 -5.46 15.28
CA PRO A 3 6.62 -6.37 15.15
C PRO A 3 7.86 -5.59 14.67
N THR A 4 8.95 -5.71 15.42
CA THR A 4 10.22 -5.04 15.15
C THR A 4 11.27 -5.99 14.57
N SER A 5 10.88 -7.19 14.16
CA SER A 5 11.78 -8.09 13.44
C SER A 5 12.14 -7.50 12.08
N GLN A 6 13.37 -7.79 11.63
CA GLN A 6 13.93 -7.21 10.41
C GLN A 6 13.06 -7.46 9.17
N ASP A 7 12.36 -8.59 9.14
CA ASP A 7 11.48 -8.99 8.03
C ASP A 7 10.34 -7.98 7.78
N PHE A 8 9.85 -7.31 8.83
CA PHE A 8 8.77 -6.33 8.72
C PHE A 8 9.26 -4.93 8.32
N TYR A 9 10.54 -4.61 8.52
CA TYR A 9 11.07 -3.29 8.17
C TYR A 9 10.97 -3.00 6.68
N LEU A 10 11.17 -4.01 5.83
CA LEU A 10 11.02 -3.85 4.39
C LEU A 10 9.59 -3.45 4.03
N VAL A 11 8.61 -4.15 4.60
CA VAL A 11 7.18 -3.86 4.38
C VAL A 11 6.84 -2.46 4.88
N TYR A 12 7.29 -2.08 6.07
CA TYR A 12 7.07 -0.73 6.62
C TYR A 12 7.68 0.36 5.73
N GLY A 13 8.89 0.13 5.23
CA GLY A 13 9.54 0.99 4.25
C GLY A 13 8.67 1.16 3.00
N CYS A 14 8.13 0.06 2.45
CA CYS A 14 7.24 0.10 1.30
C CYS A 14 5.94 0.89 1.59
N TYR A 15 5.35 0.76 2.78
CA TYR A 15 4.18 1.57 3.17
C TYR A 15 4.53 3.06 3.19
N ILE A 16 5.65 3.43 3.84
CA ILE A 16 6.12 4.82 3.93
C ILE A 16 6.39 5.39 2.53
N VAL A 17 7.11 4.67 1.68
CA VAL A 17 7.42 5.09 0.31
C VAL A 17 6.12 5.26 -0.49
N THR A 18 5.19 4.31 -0.40
CA THR A 18 3.89 4.39 -1.08
C THR A 18 3.10 5.62 -0.64
N PHE A 19 3.06 5.88 0.67
CA PHE A 19 2.38 7.06 1.23
C PHE A 19 3.00 8.36 0.71
N ILE A 20 4.33 8.49 0.74
CA ILE A 20 5.04 9.66 0.23
C ILE A 20 4.73 9.87 -1.26
N LEU A 21 4.75 8.82 -2.07
CA LEU A 21 4.45 8.93 -3.51
C LEU A 21 3.02 9.36 -3.78
N ILE A 22 2.05 8.86 -3.00
CA ILE A 22 0.66 9.31 -3.08
C ILE A 22 0.56 10.80 -2.73
N LEU A 23 1.25 11.26 -1.67
CA LEU A 23 1.26 12.67 -1.27
C LEU A 23 1.92 13.57 -2.32
N ILE A 24 3.05 13.15 -2.89
CA ILE A 24 3.72 13.85 -3.99
C ILE A 24 2.78 13.94 -5.20
N GLY A 25 2.17 12.83 -5.60
CA GLY A 25 1.22 12.79 -6.70
C GLY A 25 -0.03 13.63 -6.44
N TYR A 26 -0.52 13.68 -5.21
CA TYR A 26 -1.63 14.55 -4.81
C TYR A 26 -1.25 16.04 -4.85
N ARG A 27 -0.04 16.39 -4.41
CA ARG A 27 0.43 17.79 -4.33
C ARG A 27 0.79 18.37 -5.70
N PHE A 28 1.48 17.59 -6.53
CA PHE A 28 2.08 18.04 -7.80
C PHE A 28 1.38 17.46 -9.04
N GLY A 29 0.57 16.41 -8.91
CA GLY A 29 -0.09 15.75 -10.04
C GLY A 29 -1.28 16.54 -10.59
N ARG A 30 -1.54 16.35 -11.89
CA ARG A 30 -2.68 16.97 -12.59
C ARG A 30 -4.04 16.43 -12.15
N ASN A 31 -4.12 15.18 -11.67
CA ASN A 31 -5.39 14.52 -11.31
C ASN A 31 -5.50 14.25 -9.81
N LYS A 32 -5.71 15.31 -9.01
CA LYS A 32 -5.82 15.22 -7.55
C LYS A 32 -6.91 14.28 -7.05
N LYS A 33 -8.04 14.17 -7.78
CA LYS A 33 -9.14 13.27 -7.41
C LYS A 33 -8.69 11.81 -7.43
N ALA A 34 -7.94 11.40 -8.46
CA ALA A 34 -7.40 10.04 -8.53
C ALA A 34 -6.48 9.74 -7.34
N TYR A 35 -5.53 10.64 -7.05
CA TYR A 35 -4.64 10.47 -5.89
C TYR A 35 -5.37 10.49 -4.55
N PHE A 36 -6.48 11.22 -4.43
CA PHE A 36 -7.33 11.18 -3.25
C PHE A 36 -7.97 9.79 -3.05
N TYR A 37 -8.46 9.15 -4.12
CA TYR A 37 -8.97 7.78 -4.04
C TYR A 37 -7.87 6.77 -3.67
N HIS A 38 -6.68 6.91 -4.25
CA HIS A 38 -5.52 6.09 -3.85
C HIS A 38 -5.17 6.29 -2.38
N LEU A 39 -5.19 7.53 -1.89
CA LEU A 39 -4.96 7.85 -0.48
C LEU A 39 -6.03 7.22 0.43
N MET A 40 -7.31 7.33 0.08
CA MET A 40 -8.40 6.74 0.85
C MET A 40 -8.26 5.22 0.92
N PHE A 41 -8.02 4.57 -0.22
CA PHE A 41 -7.80 3.13 -0.25
C PHE A 41 -6.56 2.73 0.57
N TYR A 42 -5.46 3.47 0.42
CA TYR A 42 -4.23 3.33 1.20
C TYR A 42 -4.50 3.35 2.71
N LEU A 43 -5.22 4.36 3.19
CA LEU A 43 -5.52 4.50 4.60
C LEU A 43 -6.39 3.36 5.13
N VAL A 44 -7.39 2.92 4.38
CA VAL A 44 -8.27 1.82 4.79
C VAL A 44 -7.48 0.55 5.04
N TYR A 45 -6.70 0.07 4.08
CA TYR A 45 -5.96 -1.18 4.31
C TYR A 45 -4.78 -1.00 5.27
N THR A 46 -4.18 0.19 5.37
CA THR A 46 -3.12 0.45 6.35
C THR A 46 -3.67 0.37 7.77
N ILE A 47 -4.84 0.99 8.02
CA ILE A 47 -5.52 0.91 9.32
C ILE A 47 -5.86 -0.55 9.65
N LEU A 48 -6.38 -1.31 8.69
CA LEU A 48 -6.65 -2.74 8.88
C LEU A 48 -5.38 -3.52 9.26
N MET A 49 -4.25 -3.29 8.58
CA MET A 49 -3.00 -3.95 8.93
C MET A 49 -2.48 -3.51 10.30
N VAL A 50 -2.66 -2.26 10.69
CA VAL A 50 -2.33 -1.80 12.05
C VAL A 50 -3.15 -2.57 13.10
N PHE A 51 -4.45 -2.75 12.88
CA PHE A 51 -5.29 -3.58 13.76
C PHE A 51 -4.79 -5.02 13.83
N VAL A 52 -4.44 -5.64 12.69
CA VAL A 52 -3.87 -6.98 12.63
C VAL A 52 -2.55 -7.05 13.41
N TYR A 53 -1.69 -6.04 13.32
CA TYR A 53 -0.44 -5.98 14.07
C TYR A 53 -0.63 -5.73 15.58
N MET A 54 -1.73 -5.10 16.00
CA MET A 54 -1.96 -4.83 17.41
C MET A 54 -2.24 -6.11 18.19
N ASP A 55 -2.90 -7.08 17.57
CA ASP A 55 -3.20 -8.37 18.17
C ASP A 55 -1.95 -9.27 18.23
N LYS A 56 -1.67 -9.81 19.42
CA LYS A 56 -0.49 -10.65 19.67
C LYS A 56 -0.70 -12.08 19.20
N ASP A 57 -1.95 -12.54 19.16
CA ASP A 57 -2.29 -13.91 18.78
C ASP A 57 -1.99 -14.16 17.29
N ASN A 58 -2.04 -13.09 16.47
CA ASN A 58 -1.63 -13.10 15.07
C ASN A 58 -0.14 -13.39 14.84
N PHE A 59 0.68 -13.35 15.89
CA PHE A 59 2.12 -13.64 15.81
C PHE A 59 2.50 -14.96 16.51
N GLY A 60 1.53 -15.65 17.12
CA GLY A 60 1.74 -16.96 17.72
C GLY A 60 1.85 -18.07 16.66
N GLY A 61 2.51 -19.18 17.01
CA GLY A 61 2.45 -20.42 16.22
C GLY A 61 2.95 -20.36 14.77
N GLY A 62 3.78 -19.37 14.41
CA GLY A 62 4.27 -19.19 13.03
C GLY A 62 3.34 -18.37 12.12
N ALA A 63 2.22 -17.86 12.64
CA ALA A 63 1.30 -16.99 11.89
C ALA A 63 1.92 -15.63 11.48
N SER A 64 3.05 -15.25 12.07
CA SER A 64 3.80 -14.02 11.73
C SER A 64 4.14 -13.93 10.24
N LEU A 65 4.48 -15.05 9.60
CA LEU A 65 4.77 -15.09 8.17
C LEU A 65 3.55 -14.76 7.32
N VAL A 66 2.37 -15.23 7.74
CA VAL A 66 1.10 -14.99 7.06
C VAL A 66 0.74 -13.50 7.14
N VAL A 67 0.91 -12.90 8.33
CA VAL A 67 0.72 -11.46 8.56
C VAL A 67 1.67 -10.61 7.71
N LEU A 68 2.94 -11.01 7.62
CA LEU A 68 3.93 -10.36 6.76
C LEU A 68 3.54 -10.48 5.28
N PHE A 69 3.13 -11.67 4.83
CA PHE A 69 2.75 -11.91 3.45
C PHE A 69 1.55 -11.05 3.03
N TYR A 70 0.48 -11.02 3.84
CA TYR A 70 -0.70 -10.21 3.51
C TYR A 70 -0.41 -8.71 3.52
N SER A 71 0.42 -8.22 4.44
CA SER A 71 0.81 -6.80 4.44
C SER A 71 1.62 -6.43 3.20
N GLY A 72 2.56 -7.28 2.76
CA GLY A 72 3.25 -7.10 1.50
C GLY A 72 2.31 -7.16 0.29
N LEU A 73 1.39 -8.13 0.28
CA LEU A 73 0.43 -8.34 -0.81
C LEU A 73 -0.46 -7.11 -1.03
N CYS A 74 -0.93 -6.46 0.04
CA CYS A 74 -1.72 -5.23 -0.07
C CYS A 74 -1.00 -4.13 -0.85
N ILE A 75 0.31 -3.95 -0.60
CA ILE A 75 1.13 -2.97 -1.32
C ILE A 75 1.27 -3.40 -2.79
N VAL A 76 1.64 -4.66 -3.04
CA VAL A 76 1.83 -5.16 -4.42
C VAL A 76 0.56 -4.95 -5.23
N ILE A 77 -0.61 -5.33 -4.70
CA ILE A 77 -1.90 -5.13 -5.36
C ILE A 77 -2.16 -3.65 -5.63
N HIS A 78 -1.93 -2.77 -4.64
CA HIS A 78 -2.12 -1.33 -4.83
C HIS A 78 -1.30 -0.81 -6.01
N TRP A 79 -0.02 -1.16 -6.06
CA TRP A 79 0.89 -0.72 -7.12
C TRP A 79 0.54 -1.31 -8.48
N THR A 80 0.14 -2.58 -8.54
CA THR A 80 -0.35 -3.21 -9.76
C THR A 80 -1.58 -2.47 -10.29
N VAL A 81 -2.56 -2.19 -9.43
CA VAL A 81 -3.77 -1.44 -9.82
C VAL A 81 -3.41 -0.02 -10.29
N PHE A 82 -2.54 0.68 -9.56
CA PHE A 82 -2.07 2.01 -9.94
C PHE A 82 -1.41 1.99 -11.33
N PHE A 83 -0.49 1.04 -11.56
CA PHE A 83 0.23 0.91 -12.83
C PHE A 83 -0.70 0.57 -14.00
N LEU A 84 -1.65 -0.35 -13.80
CA LEU A 84 -2.65 -0.70 -14.81
C LEU A 84 -3.51 0.52 -15.19
N ILE A 85 -3.95 1.31 -14.21
CA ILE A 85 -4.74 2.54 -14.46
C ILE A 85 -3.94 3.54 -15.29
N GLU A 86 -2.66 3.74 -14.98
CA GLU A 86 -1.80 4.67 -15.72
C GLU A 86 -1.49 4.17 -17.13
N ILE A 87 -1.25 2.86 -17.33
CA ILE A 87 -1.13 2.27 -18.67
C ILE A 87 -2.39 2.52 -19.49
N ILE A 88 -3.57 2.21 -18.94
CA ILE A 88 -4.85 2.35 -19.67
C ILE A 88 -5.07 3.82 -20.07
N LYS A 89 -4.76 4.77 -19.18
CA LYS A 89 -4.81 6.21 -19.50
C LYS A 89 -3.83 6.57 -20.61
N GLY A 90 -2.58 6.11 -20.52
CA GLY A 90 -1.54 6.37 -21.52
C GLY A 90 -1.92 5.84 -22.90
N ILE A 91 -2.43 4.61 -22.99
CA ILE A 91 -2.93 4.02 -24.23
C ILE A 91 -4.09 4.83 -24.82
N ARG A 92 -5.03 5.29 -23.97
CA ARG A 92 -6.15 6.12 -24.42
C ARG A 92 -5.68 7.49 -24.96
N THR A 93 -4.62 8.05 -24.39
CA THR A 93 -4.01 9.30 -24.86
C THR A 93 -3.21 9.13 -26.15
N LEU A 94 -2.73 7.93 -26.47
CA LEU A 94 -1.99 7.63 -27.71
C LEU A 94 -2.90 7.27 -28.90
N LYS A 95 -4.18 6.96 -28.66
CA LYS A 95 -5.19 6.84 -29.72
C LYS A 95 -5.64 8.25 -30.17
N PHE A 96 -4.74 8.94 -30.89
CA PHE A 96 -5.08 10.04 -31.80
C PHE A 96 -4.67 9.64 -33.21
#